data_AF-A0A1W9SBE4-F1
#
_entry.id   AF-A0A1W9SBE4-F1
#
_cell.length_a   1.000
_cell.length_b   1.000
_cell.length_c   1.000
_cell.angle_alpha   90.00
_cell.angle_beta   90.00
_cell.angle_gamma   90.00
#
_symmetry.space_group_name_H-M   'P 1'
#
loop_
_entity.id
_entity.type
_entity.pdbx_description
1 polymer ?
#
loop_
_entity_poly.entity_id
_entity_poly.type
_entity_poly.pdbx_seq_one_letter_code
_entity_poly.pdbx_strand_id
1 'polypeptide(L)'
;MKILALILAGGRGSRLNDHIGSGKPWDLDRRDSKVTLLQPHDSWYEGTADAVRKNIHYIEQVNPDLVLILSGDHIYKMDYRKMINEHIKKNAVLTVGCNIIDPKEAYRFGMMATDSDLRVKEFVEKPKNTDLTLASMGIYVFNKDLLIGLLKNNDDIKDLDFGK
;
A
#
# COMPACT_ATOMS: atom_id res chain seq x y z
N MET A 1 -7.98 -9.62 15.72
CA MET A 1 -7.70 -8.99 14.42
C MET A 1 -7.09 -10.06 13.53
N LYS A 2 -7.75 -10.45 12.44
CA LYS A 2 -7.18 -11.40 11.47
C LYS A 2 -6.23 -10.63 10.55
N ILE A 3 -5.06 -11.19 10.29
CA ILE A 3 -4.05 -10.56 9.42
C ILE A 3 -3.77 -11.51 8.27
N LEU A 4 -4.09 -11.10 7.05
CA LEU A 4 -3.61 -11.76 5.84
C LEU A 4 -2.55 -10.84 5.20
N ALA A 5 -1.32 -11.29 5.19
CA ALA A 5 -0.24 -10.62 4.47
C ALA A 5 -0.16 -11.18 3.04
N LEU A 6 -0.38 -10.32 2.05
CA LEU A 6 -0.21 -10.64 0.64
C LEU A 6 1.10 -10.03 0.15
N ILE A 7 2.03 -10.88 -0.28
CA ILE A 7 3.30 -10.44 -0.86
C ILE A 7 3.19 -10.56 -2.37
N LEU A 8 3.15 -9.40 -3.03
CA LEU A 8 3.05 -9.29 -4.48
C LEU A 8 4.45 -9.16 -5.07
N ALA A 9 4.99 -10.27 -5.57
CA ALA A 9 6.31 -10.30 -6.17
C ALA A 9 6.18 -10.10 -7.68
N GLY A 10 6.72 -8.97 -8.18
CA GLY A 10 6.66 -8.64 -9.60
C GLY A 10 7.37 -9.66 -10.50
N GLY A 11 8.39 -10.38 -10.01
CA GLY A 11 9.14 -11.38 -10.79
C GLY A 11 9.36 -12.71 -10.08
N ARG A 12 10.03 -13.65 -10.77
CA ARG A 12 10.38 -14.99 -10.26
C ARG A 12 11.53 -14.93 -9.25
N GLY A 13 11.29 -14.31 -8.10
CA GLY A 13 12.27 -14.21 -7.02
C GLY A 13 12.32 -15.49 -6.20
N SER A 14 12.96 -16.56 -6.70
CA SER A 14 13.12 -17.81 -5.93
C SER A 14 13.68 -17.57 -4.53
N ARG A 15 14.64 -16.65 -4.38
CA ARG A 15 15.22 -16.28 -3.08
C ARG A 15 14.25 -15.57 -2.13
N LEU A 16 13.36 -14.73 -2.65
CA LEU A 16 12.33 -14.10 -1.81
C LEU A 16 11.35 -15.17 -1.32
N ASN A 17 10.98 -16.11 -2.20
CA ASN A 17 10.09 -17.21 -1.85
C ASN A 17 10.73 -18.12 -0.81
N ASP A 18 12.01 -18.45 -0.95
CA ASP A 18 12.76 -19.26 0.00
C ASP A 18 12.90 -18.56 1.35
N HIS A 19 13.12 -17.24 1.33
CA HIS A 19 13.18 -16.44 2.55
C HIS A 19 11.83 -16.45 3.27
N ILE A 20 10.73 -16.18 2.55
CA ILE A 20 9.37 -16.16 3.12
C ILE A 20 8.92 -17.54 3.58
N GLY A 21 9.18 -18.58 2.79
CA GLY A 21 8.78 -19.95 3.08
C GLY A 21 7.30 -20.05 3.46
N SER A 22 7.02 -20.73 4.57
CA SER A 22 5.67 -20.86 5.12
C SER A 22 5.22 -19.68 6.01
N GLY A 23 6.09 -18.69 6.24
CA GLY A 23 5.84 -17.61 7.21
C GLY A 23 6.06 -18.00 8.67
N LYS A 24 6.36 -19.26 8.98
CA LYS A 24 6.58 -19.78 10.34
C LYS A 24 7.64 -19.02 11.15
N PRO A 25 8.78 -18.59 10.59
CA PRO A 25 9.76 -17.80 11.34
C PRO A 25 9.20 -16.48 11.91
N TRP A 26 8.10 -15.97 11.36
CA TRP A 26 7.42 -14.75 11.81
C TRP A 26 6.03 -15.01 12.37
N ASP A 27 5.71 -16.26 12.71
CA ASP A 27 4.44 -16.64 13.33
C ASP A 27 3.21 -16.37 12.42
N LEU A 28 3.44 -16.32 11.10
CA LEU A 28 2.43 -16.09 10.04
C LEU A 28 1.91 -17.40 9.43
N ASP A 29 1.99 -18.51 10.15
CA ASP A 29 1.48 -19.84 9.76
C ASP A 29 0.29 -20.30 10.63
N ARG A 30 -0.39 -19.36 11.29
CA ARG A 30 -1.52 -19.60 12.20
C ARG A 30 -2.88 -19.55 11.48
N ARG A 31 -3.91 -20.03 12.16
CA ARG A 31 -5.30 -19.98 11.65
C ARG A 31 -5.78 -18.56 11.35
N ASP A 32 -5.43 -17.59 12.20
CA ASP A 32 -5.88 -16.19 12.11
C ASP A 32 -4.79 -15.24 11.58
N SER A 33 -3.60 -15.77 11.27
CA SER A 33 -2.49 -15.01 10.70
C SER A 33 -1.79 -15.84 9.65
N LYS A 34 -1.88 -15.40 8.39
CA LYS A 34 -1.33 -16.12 7.25
C LYS A 34 -0.53 -15.18 6.35
N VAL A 35 0.58 -15.66 5.82
CA VAL A 35 1.25 -15.05 4.67
C VAL A 35 0.90 -15.82 3.40
N THR A 36 0.64 -15.10 2.31
CA THR A 36 0.47 -15.70 0.99
C THR A 36 1.33 -14.93 0.01
N LEU A 37 2.13 -15.67 -0.75
CA LEU A 37 2.94 -15.13 -1.84
C LEU A 37 2.14 -15.23 -3.14
N LEU A 38 1.99 -14.10 -3.82
CA LEU A 38 1.20 -13.96 -5.04
C LEU A 38 2.10 -13.52 -6.18
N GLN A 39 2.31 -14.44 -7.13
CA GLN A 39 3.10 -14.23 -8.33
C GLN A 39 2.18 -13.98 -9.53
N PRO A 40 2.63 -13.19 -10.51
CA PRO A 40 1.89 -13.02 -11.76
C PRO A 40 1.74 -14.38 -12.46
N HIS A 41 0.50 -14.77 -12.77
CA HIS A 41 0.18 -16.06 -13.39
C HIS A 41 0.21 -15.99 -14.92
N ASP A 42 -0.39 -14.95 -15.52
CA ASP A 42 -0.57 -14.84 -16.98
C ASP A 42 0.25 -13.72 -17.62
N SER A 43 0.38 -12.58 -16.93
CA SER A 43 1.14 -11.43 -17.38
C SER A 43 1.76 -10.70 -16.19
N TRP A 44 2.87 -10.00 -16.45
CA TRP A 44 3.53 -9.16 -15.44
C TRP A 44 2.56 -8.11 -14.88
N TYR A 45 2.79 -7.69 -13.64
CA TYR A 45 2.05 -6.55 -13.08
C TYR A 45 2.45 -5.27 -13.81
N GLU A 46 1.46 -4.50 -14.25
CA GLU A 46 1.68 -3.23 -14.96
C GLU A 46 1.95 -2.06 -14.01
N GLY A 47 1.75 -2.27 -12.70
CA GLY A 47 2.03 -1.31 -11.65
C GLY A 47 1.69 -1.88 -10.27
N THR A 48 1.95 -1.10 -9.22
CA THR A 48 1.70 -1.56 -7.84
C THR A 48 0.22 -1.79 -7.54
N ALA A 49 -0.67 -0.97 -8.11
CA ALA A 49 -2.11 -1.13 -7.96
C ALA A 49 -2.67 -2.23 -8.87
N ASP A 50 -2.09 -2.43 -10.07
CA ASP A 50 -2.41 -3.58 -10.92
C ASP A 50 -2.12 -4.93 -10.24
N ALA A 51 -1.02 -5.01 -9.49
CA ALA A 51 -0.67 -6.20 -8.72
C ALA A 51 -1.77 -6.60 -7.72
N VAL A 52 -2.36 -5.60 -7.04
CA VAL A 52 -3.49 -5.83 -6.13
C VAL A 52 -4.75 -6.18 -6.91
N ARG A 53 -5.03 -5.48 -8.01
CA ARG A 53 -6.21 -5.70 -8.88
C ARG A 53 -6.27 -7.12 -9.43
N LYS A 54 -5.18 -7.64 -10.00
CA LYS A 54 -5.11 -9.01 -10.53
C LYS A 54 -5.31 -10.08 -9.45
N ASN A 55 -5.13 -9.73 -8.18
CA ASN A 55 -5.29 -10.62 -7.04
C ASN A 55 -6.46 -10.24 -6.11
N ILE A 56 -7.38 -9.41 -6.60
CA ILE A 56 -8.46 -8.82 -5.80
C ILE A 56 -9.35 -9.88 -5.13
N HIS A 57 -9.49 -11.06 -5.74
CA HIS A 57 -10.28 -12.16 -5.19
C HIS A 57 -9.82 -12.56 -3.77
N TYR A 58 -8.52 -12.41 -3.44
CA TYR A 58 -8.02 -12.74 -2.10
C TYR A 58 -8.60 -11.79 -1.05
N ILE A 59 -8.70 -10.51 -1.40
CA ILE A 59 -9.30 -9.48 -0.55
C ILE A 59 -10.81 -9.76 -0.40
N GLU A 60 -11.49 -10.11 -1.50
CA GLU A 60 -12.92 -10.45 -1.49
C GLU A 60 -13.23 -11.69 -0.64
N GLN A 61 -12.39 -12.72 -0.73
CA GLN A 61 -12.56 -13.95 0.06
C GLN A 61 -12.33 -13.74 1.55
N VAL A 62 -11.33 -12.94 1.93
CA VAL A 62 -11.08 -12.61 3.34
C VAL A 62 -12.12 -11.62 3.88
N ASN A 63 -12.60 -10.73 3.02
CA ASN A 63 -13.55 -9.67 3.32
C ASN A 63 -13.15 -8.83 4.56
N PRO A 64 -11.98 -8.17 4.56
CA PRO A 64 -11.56 -7.33 5.68
C PRO A 64 -12.32 -6.00 5.71
N ASP A 65 -12.35 -5.33 6.86
CA ASP A 65 -12.87 -3.96 6.93
C ASP A 65 -11.88 -2.96 6.30
N LEU A 66 -10.59 -3.15 6.59
CA LEU A 66 -9.50 -2.28 6.17
C LEU A 66 -8.40 -3.06 5.44
N VAL A 67 -7.75 -2.42 4.47
CA VAL A 67 -6.60 -2.96 3.75
C VAL A 67 -5.40 -2.03 3.95
N LEU A 68 -4.31 -2.57 4.49
CA LEU A 68 -3.03 -1.88 4.63
C LEU A 68 -2.09 -2.30 3.48
N ILE A 69 -1.69 -1.34 2.66
CA ILE A 69 -0.71 -1.50 1.59
C ILE A 69 0.62 -0.94 2.07
N LEU A 70 1.70 -1.71 1.89
CA LEU A 70 3.06 -1.37 2.32
C LEU A 70 4.03 -1.50 1.16
N SER A 71 4.96 -0.55 1.02
CA SER A 71 6.15 -0.76 0.19
C SER A 71 7.08 -1.77 0.85
N GLY A 72 7.55 -2.74 0.06
CA GLY A 72 8.39 -3.85 0.53
C GLY A 72 9.90 -3.58 0.49
N ASP A 73 10.33 -2.39 0.07
CA ASP A 73 11.74 -2.04 -0.22
C ASP A 73 12.33 -0.98 0.74
N HIS A 74 11.53 -0.46 1.67
CA HIS A 74 11.99 0.50 2.68
C HIS A 74 12.45 -0.20 3.96
N ILE A 75 13.54 0.29 4.56
CA ILE A 75 14.01 -0.14 5.90
C ILE A 75 13.58 0.91 6.92
N TYR A 76 12.62 0.56 7.79
CA TYR A 76 12.11 1.44 8.83
C TYR A 76 11.42 0.66 9.95
N LYS A 77 11.05 1.37 11.02
CA LYS A 77 10.23 0.83 12.11
C LYS A 77 9.04 1.74 12.35
N MET A 78 7.83 1.19 12.20
CA MET A 78 6.57 1.91 12.40
C MET A 78 5.54 1.02 13.09
N ASP A 79 4.75 1.61 13.98
CA ASP A 79 3.58 0.95 14.57
C ASP A 79 2.32 1.34 13.80
N TYR A 80 1.90 0.49 12.85
CA TYR A 80 0.74 0.77 11.98
C TYR A 80 -0.59 0.88 12.74
N ARG A 81 -0.68 0.36 13.98
CA ARG A 81 -1.91 0.50 14.79
C ARG A 81 -2.26 1.97 15.01
N LYS A 82 -1.26 2.84 15.15
CA LYS A 82 -1.48 4.29 15.30
C LYS A 82 -2.11 4.90 14.05
N MET A 83 -1.61 4.52 12.88
CA MET A 83 -2.13 4.98 11.59
C MET A 83 -3.57 4.47 11.36
N ILE A 84 -3.83 3.19 11.65
CA ILE A 84 -5.17 2.59 11.55
C ILE A 84 -6.14 3.27 12.52
N ASN A 85 -5.73 3.53 13.76
CA ASN A 85 -6.58 4.20 14.74
C ASN A 85 -6.93 5.63 14.30
N GLU A 86 -5.99 6.39 13.74
CA GLU A 86 -6.26 7.72 13.19
C GLU A 86 -7.17 7.66 11.95
N HIS A 87 -7.00 6.66 11.07
CA HIS A 87 -7.91 6.41 9.95
C HIS A 87 -9.36 6.24 10.42
N ILE A 88 -9.58 5.36 11.41
CA ILE A 88 -10.90 5.10 12.01
C ILE A 88 -11.45 6.36 12.69
N LYS A 89 -10.63 7.03 13.52
CA LYS A 89 -11.03 8.21 14.29
C LYS A 89 -11.44 9.38 13.39
N LYS A 90 -10.77 9.58 12.26
CA LYS A 90 -11.11 10.61 11.28
C LYS A 90 -12.22 10.20 10.32
N ASN A 91 -12.73 8.97 10.45
CA ASN A 91 -13.67 8.37 9.50
C ASN A 91 -13.18 8.54 8.04
N ALA A 92 -11.87 8.33 7.84
CA ALA A 92 -11.24 8.47 6.55
C ALA A 92 -11.57 7.25 5.68
N VAL A 93 -11.62 7.45 4.36
CA VAL A 93 -11.76 6.34 3.40
C VAL A 93 -10.41 5.87 2.85
N LEU A 94 -9.41 6.77 2.91
CA LEU A 94 -8.00 6.54 2.58
C LEU A 94 -7.14 7.35 3.56
N THR A 95 -6.08 6.75 4.07
CA THR A 95 -5.00 7.43 4.81
C THR A 95 -3.66 7.09 4.20
N VAL A 96 -2.82 8.09 3.99
CA VAL A 96 -1.47 7.93 3.43
C VAL A 96 -0.42 8.20 4.51
N GLY A 97 0.52 7.28 4.66
CA GLY A 97 1.67 7.46 5.54
C GLY A 97 2.65 8.42 4.89
N CYS A 98 2.96 9.52 5.57
CA CYS A 98 3.88 10.54 5.08
C CYS A 98 5.05 10.72 6.04
N ASN A 99 6.20 11.10 5.49
CA ASN A 99 7.35 11.56 6.24
C ASN A 99 7.59 13.06 5.97
N ILE A 100 8.14 13.77 6.95
CA ILE A 100 8.57 15.15 6.78
C ILE A 100 9.98 15.14 6.20
N ILE A 101 10.19 15.82 5.08
CA ILE A 101 11.49 15.92 4.40
C ILE A 101 11.89 17.38 4.19
N ASP A 102 13.18 17.59 3.92
CA ASP A 102 13.66 18.88 3.39
C ASP A 102 13.02 19.11 2.00
N PRO A 103 12.40 20.27 1.73
CA PRO A 103 11.85 20.59 0.41
C PRO A 103 12.83 20.40 -0.76
N LYS A 104 14.14 20.50 -0.52
CA LYS A 104 15.17 20.23 -1.52
C LYS A 104 15.20 18.78 -2.02
N GLU A 105 14.67 17.84 -1.23
CA GLU A 105 14.58 16.42 -1.59
C GLU A 105 13.23 16.07 -2.25
N ALA A 106 12.28 17.00 -2.29
CA ALA A 106 10.90 16.75 -2.72
C ALA A 106 10.76 16.21 -4.16
N TYR A 107 11.71 16.53 -5.04
CA TYR A 107 11.73 16.06 -6.44
C TYR A 107 11.79 14.54 -6.60
N ARG A 108 12.08 13.80 -5.52
CA ARG A 108 12.19 12.34 -5.51
C ARG A 108 10.89 11.65 -5.10
N PHE A 109 9.93 12.39 -4.55
CA PHE A 109 8.77 11.83 -3.86
C PHE A 109 7.44 12.38 -4.41
N GLY A 110 6.36 11.64 -4.15
CA GLY A 110 5.00 12.18 -4.26
C GLY A 110 4.68 13.03 -3.03
N MET A 111 4.43 14.31 -3.24
CA MET A 111 4.26 15.31 -2.19
C MET A 111 2.78 15.57 -1.93
N MET A 112 2.42 15.76 -0.66
CA MET A 112 1.05 16.01 -0.22
C MET A 112 0.90 17.45 0.25
N ALA A 113 -0.11 18.15 -0.29
CA ALA A 113 -0.62 19.37 0.33
C ALA A 113 -1.81 19.02 1.22
N THR A 114 -1.81 19.50 2.46
CA THR A 114 -2.90 19.25 3.41
C THR A 114 -3.44 20.55 3.99
N ASP A 115 -4.67 20.50 4.49
CA ASP A 115 -5.18 21.54 5.38
C ASP A 115 -4.64 21.38 6.83
N SER A 116 -5.12 22.23 7.74
CA SER A 116 -4.74 22.22 9.15
C SER A 116 -5.09 20.92 9.89
N ASP A 117 -6.07 20.16 9.38
CA ASP A 117 -6.51 18.89 9.96
C ASP A 117 -5.82 17.69 9.27
N LEU A 118 -4.77 17.94 8.48
CA LEU A 118 -4.04 16.93 7.71
C LEU A 118 -4.91 16.19 6.69
N ARG A 119 -6.00 16.80 6.23
CA ARG A 119 -6.75 16.25 5.10
C ARG A 119 -6.00 16.59 3.81
N VAL A 120 -5.70 15.57 3.01
CA VAL A 120 -5.06 15.76 1.71
C VAL A 120 -5.97 16.58 0.80
N LYS A 121 -5.43 17.67 0.28
CA LYS A 121 -6.07 18.58 -0.68
C LYS A 121 -5.54 18.37 -2.09
N GLU A 122 -4.26 18.04 -2.19
CA GLU A 122 -3.56 17.87 -3.46
C GLU A 122 -2.41 16.87 -3.30
N PHE A 123 -2.14 16.13 -4.37
CA PHE A 123 -0.99 15.26 -4.53
C PHE A 123 -0.18 15.74 -5.72
N VAL A 124 1.14 15.90 -5.54
CA VAL A 124 2.06 16.39 -6.56
C VAL A 124 3.20 15.38 -6.72
N GLU A 125 3.22 14.66 -7.84
CA GLU A 125 4.23 13.65 -8.11
C GLU A 125 5.56 14.29 -8.54
N LYS A 126 6.63 14.03 -7.78
CA LYS A 126 8.02 14.42 -8.08
C LYS A 126 8.17 15.88 -8.56
N PRO A 127 7.70 16.87 -7.76
CA PRO A 127 7.75 18.28 -8.15
C PRO A 127 9.19 18.76 -8.36
N LYS A 128 9.44 19.53 -9.42
CA LYS A 128 10.78 20.12 -9.64
C LYS A 128 11.18 21.09 -8.53
N ASN A 129 10.23 21.89 -8.05
CA ASN A 129 10.39 22.82 -6.93
C ASN A 129 9.06 22.90 -6.17
N THR A 130 9.10 22.85 -4.84
CA THR A 130 7.93 23.01 -3.98
C THR A 130 8.38 23.40 -2.56
N ASP A 131 7.50 24.06 -1.81
CA ASP A 131 7.67 24.28 -0.36
C ASP A 131 6.97 23.21 0.48
N LEU A 132 6.35 22.21 -0.17
CA LEU A 132 5.73 21.09 0.52
C LEU A 132 6.79 20.23 1.22
N THR A 133 6.44 19.71 2.39
CA THR A 133 7.36 18.91 3.23
C THR A 133 6.86 17.50 3.48
N LEU A 134 5.58 17.20 3.21
CA LEU A 134 4.99 15.88 3.42
C LEU A 134 5.19 15.00 2.20
N ALA A 135 6.13 14.07 2.29
CA ALA A 135 6.39 13.08 1.26
C ALA A 135 5.68 11.76 1.57
N SER A 136 4.97 11.21 0.57
CA SER A 136 4.37 9.87 0.66
C SER A 136 5.43 8.80 0.87
N MET A 137 5.18 7.87 1.78
CA MET A 137 6.04 6.71 2.05
C MET A 137 5.64 5.46 1.26
N GLY A 138 4.59 5.54 0.41
CA GLY A 138 4.02 4.36 -0.24
C GLY A 138 3.31 3.43 0.74
N ILE A 139 2.74 4.00 1.81
CA ILE A 139 2.00 3.28 2.86
C ILE A 139 0.57 3.80 2.85
N TYR A 140 -0.41 2.90 2.69
CA TYR A 140 -1.81 3.29 2.52
C TYR A 140 -2.72 2.44 3.40
N VAL A 141 -3.69 3.06 4.05
CA VAL A 141 -4.81 2.37 4.71
C VAL A 141 -6.08 2.74 3.95
N PHE A 142 -6.75 1.72 3.39
CA PHE A 142 -8.00 1.86 2.66
C PHE A 142 -9.16 1.21 3.42
N ASN A 143 -10.35 1.81 3.31
CA ASN A 143 -11.58 1.04 3.44
C ASN A 143 -11.65 0.03 2.28
N LYS A 144 -11.95 -1.24 2.60
CA LYS A 144 -11.95 -2.33 1.60
C LYS A 144 -12.85 -2.00 0.39
N ASP A 145 -14.05 -1.51 0.63
CA ASP A 145 -15.02 -1.25 -0.45
C ASP A 145 -14.55 -0.13 -1.39
N LEU A 146 -13.87 0.90 -0.87
CA LEU A 146 -13.26 1.94 -1.69
C LEU A 146 -12.16 1.33 -2.58
N LEU A 147 -11.23 0.56 -1.99
CA LEU A 147 -10.13 -0.04 -2.74
C LEU A 147 -10.66 -0.93 -3.87
N ILE A 148 -11.63 -1.80 -3.58
CA ILE A 148 -12.22 -2.68 -4.58
C ILE A 148 -12.91 -1.89 -5.68
N GLY A 149 -13.71 -0.88 -5.32
CA GLY A 149 -14.38 -0.02 -6.29
C GLY A 149 -13.41 0.72 -7.19
N LEU A 150 -12.33 1.27 -6.63
CA LEU A 150 -11.29 1.95 -7.41
C LEU A 150 -10.57 0.99 -8.36
N LEU A 151 -10.20 -0.21 -7.91
CA LEU A 151 -9.43 -1.14 -8.75
C LEU A 151 -10.27 -1.76 -9.88
N LYS A 152 -11.56 -2.05 -9.64
CA LYS A 152 -12.45 -2.62 -10.67
C LYS A 152 -12.91 -1.61 -11.72
N ASN A 153 -13.00 -0.33 -11.36
CA ASN A 153 -13.46 0.70 -12.29
C ASN A 153 -12.35 1.23 -13.21
N ASN A 154 -11.11 0.73 -13.07
CA ASN A 154 -9.93 1.24 -13.77
C ASN A 154 -9.18 0.13 -14.54
N ASP A 155 -9.91 -0.87 -15.04
CA ASP A 155 -9.33 -2.02 -15.74
C ASP A 155 -8.56 -1.67 -17.03
N ASP A 156 -8.78 -0.47 -17.58
CA ASP A 156 -8.21 0.00 -18.84
C ASP A 156 -6.98 0.92 -18.65
N ILE A 157 -6.64 1.27 -17.40
CA ILE A 157 -5.53 2.19 -17.12
C ILE A 157 -4.19 1.45 -17.22
N LYS A 158 -3.39 1.85 -18.20
CA LYS A 158 -1.98 1.45 -18.29
C LYS A 158 -1.18 2.08 -17.15
N ASP A 159 -0.20 1.33 -16.65
CA ASP A 159 0.67 1.74 -15.54
C ASP A 159 -0.08 2.07 -14.23
N LEU A 160 -1.13 1.30 -13.91
CA LEU A 160 -1.95 1.48 -12.72
C LEU A 160 -1.12 1.33 -11.43
N ASP A 161 -0.81 2.46 -10.81
CA ASP A 161 0.06 2.58 -9.64
C ASP A 161 -0.60 3.39 -8.52
N PHE A 162 -0.29 3.08 -7.25
CA PHE A 162 -0.83 3.85 -6.11
C PHE A 162 -0.21 5.25 -5.98
N GLY A 163 0.96 5.50 -6.57
CA GLY A 163 1.63 6.80 -6.55
C GLY A 163 1.33 7.69 -7.75
N LYS A 164 0.28 7.40 -8.52
CA LYS A 164 -0.11 8.16 -9.72
C LYS A 164 -1.56 8.63 -9.68
#